data_AF-A0A7C3RF93-F1
#
_entry.id   AF-A0A7C3RF93-F1
#
_cell.length_a   1.000
_cell.length_b   1.000
_cell.length_c   1.000
_cell.angle_alpha   90.00
_cell.angle_beta   90.00
_cell.angle_gamma   90.00
#
_symmetry.space_group_name_H-M   'P 1'
#
loop_
_entity.id
_entity.type
_entity.pdbx_description
1 polymer ?
#
loop_
_entity_poly.entity_id
_entity_poly.type
_entity_poly.pdbx_seq_one_letter_code
_entity_poly.pdbx_strand_id
1 'polypeptide(L)'
;MKRENLLIGSKVIFLPQCSSTNDLAKESAQMGEPHGTIYRCNSQTAGRGKDGKTWYSIPNKGIYFSVILRPEKNFPLCWLPHISGISVCESVIELFNLF
;
A
#
# COMPACT_ATOMS: atom_id res chain seq x y z
N MET A 1 -8.75 24.76 -0.25
CA MET A 1 -8.81 23.55 -1.11
C MET A 1 -9.36 22.42 -0.24
N LYS A 2 -10.60 21.98 -0.48
CA LYS A 2 -11.31 21.03 0.40
C LYS A 2 -10.51 19.73 0.47
N ARG A 3 -10.04 19.35 1.67
CA ARG A 3 -9.57 17.99 1.92
C ARG A 3 -10.80 17.09 1.89
N GLU A 4 -11.09 16.51 0.74
CA GLU A 4 -11.97 15.35 0.71
C GLU A 4 -11.22 14.25 1.47
N ASN A 5 -11.67 13.94 2.69
CA ASN A 5 -11.20 12.79 3.46
C ASN A 5 -11.62 11.52 2.73
N LEU A 6 -10.93 11.21 1.64
CA LEU A 6 -11.11 9.95 0.93
C LEU A 6 -10.62 8.84 1.85
N LEU A 7 -11.53 7.94 2.20
CA LEU A 7 -11.23 6.74 2.98
C LEU A 7 -10.20 5.89 2.23
N ILE A 8 -9.32 5.22 2.97
CA ILE A 8 -8.41 4.23 2.39
C ILE A 8 -9.23 3.16 1.66
N GLY A 9 -8.86 2.85 0.42
CA GLY A 9 -9.58 1.87 -0.40
C GLY A 9 -10.77 2.43 -1.18
N SER A 10 -11.05 3.74 -1.09
CA SER A 10 -12.06 4.39 -1.93
C SER A 10 -11.78 4.28 -3.44
N LYS A 11 -10.51 4.12 -3.81
CA LYS A 11 -10.07 3.79 -5.17
C LYS A 11 -9.04 2.66 -5.11
N VAL A 12 -9.28 1.58 -5.85
CA VAL A 12 -8.36 0.44 -5.97
C VAL A 12 -8.04 0.20 -7.43
N ILE A 13 -6.77 0.29 -7.79
CA ILE A 13 -6.26 0.05 -9.14
C ILE A 13 -5.58 -1.32 -9.11
N PHE A 14 -6.12 -2.26 -9.89
CA PHE A 14 -5.60 -3.60 -10.02
C PHE A 14 -4.88 -3.80 -11.35
N LEU A 15 -3.68 -4.38 -11.29
CA LEU A 15 -2.94 -4.85 -12.45
C LEU A 15 -2.60 -6.35 -12.30
N PRO A 16 -2.78 -7.18 -13.32
CA PRO A 16 -2.37 -8.59 -13.24
C PRO A 16 -0.89 -8.76 -12.86
N GLN A 17 -0.02 -7.90 -13.42
CA GLN A 17 1.40 -7.85 -13.14
C GLN A 17 1.90 -6.40 -13.25
N CYS A 18 2.90 -6.04 -12.45
CA CYS A 18 3.60 -4.76 -12.57
C CYS A 18 5.09 -4.89 -12.23
N SER A 19 5.89 -3.82 -12.41
CA SER A 19 7.27 -3.78 -11.92
C SER A 19 7.32 -3.74 -10.39
N SER A 20 6.66 -2.74 -9.79
CA SER A 20 6.44 -2.60 -8.36
C SER A 20 5.18 -1.77 -8.10
N THR A 21 4.31 -2.25 -7.21
CA THR A 21 3.13 -1.50 -6.73
C THR A 21 3.52 -0.17 -6.08
N ASN A 22 4.68 -0.13 -5.42
CA ASN A 22 5.17 1.07 -4.75
C ASN A 22 5.69 2.12 -5.74
N ASP A 23 6.28 1.70 -6.86
CA ASP A 23 6.69 2.63 -7.93
C ASP A 23 5.46 3.26 -8.59
N LEU A 24 4.48 2.44 -8.96
CA LEU A 24 3.21 2.93 -9.53
C LEU A 24 2.50 3.91 -8.58
N ALA A 25 2.42 3.58 -7.29
CA ALA A 25 1.82 4.45 -6.29
C ALA A 25 2.59 5.77 -6.14
N LYS A 26 3.93 5.72 -6.14
CA LYS A 26 4.79 6.91 -6.02
C LYS A 26 4.65 7.83 -7.23
N GLU A 27 4.73 7.29 -8.43
CA GLU A 27 4.55 8.05 -9.69
C GLU A 27 3.18 8.69 -9.74
N SER A 28 2.13 7.94 -9.42
CA SER A 28 0.76 8.44 -9.45
C SER A 28 0.49 9.47 -8.37
N ALA A 29 1.07 9.31 -7.17
CA ALA A 29 1.01 10.32 -6.12
C ALA A 29 1.64 11.66 -6.55
N GLN A 30 2.72 11.62 -7.34
CA GLN A 30 3.35 12.82 -7.92
C GLN A 30 2.46 13.47 -8.98
N MET A 31 1.68 12.67 -9.73
CA MET A 31 0.69 13.16 -10.70
C MET A 31 -0.62 13.64 -10.05
N GLY A 32 -0.74 13.58 -8.71
CA GLY A 32 -1.90 14.11 -7.99
C GLY A 32 -2.96 13.08 -7.61
N GLU A 33 -2.69 11.78 -7.75
CA GLU A 33 -3.59 10.72 -7.29
C GLU A 33 -3.92 10.92 -5.79
N PRO A 34 -5.20 10.78 -5.38
CA PRO A 34 -5.65 11.23 -4.08
C PRO A 34 -5.24 10.28 -2.96
N HIS A 35 -5.34 10.80 -1.74
CA HIS A 35 -5.20 10.02 -0.52
C HIS A 35 -6.11 8.78 -0.53
N GLY A 36 -5.61 7.67 0.00
CA GLY A 36 -6.38 6.44 0.16
C GLY A 36 -6.40 5.54 -1.09
N THR A 37 -5.87 6.02 -2.21
CA THR A 37 -5.75 5.19 -3.43
C THR A 37 -4.82 4.01 -3.20
N ILE A 38 -5.26 2.82 -3.61
CA ILE A 38 -4.51 1.57 -3.51
C ILE A 38 -4.11 1.09 -4.90
N TYR A 39 -2.84 0.74 -5.07
CA TYR A 39 -2.34 -0.04 -6.21
C TYR A 39 -2.10 -1.46 -5.75
N ARG A 40 -2.66 -2.46 -6.46
CA ARG A 40 -2.48 -3.88 -6.17
C ARG A 40 -2.13 -4.66 -7.42
N CYS A 41 -1.33 -5.72 -7.26
CA CYS A 41 -1.11 -6.69 -8.33
C CYS A 41 -1.08 -8.14 -7.85
N ASN A 42 -1.16 -9.10 -8.79
CA ASN A 42 -0.91 -10.51 -8.48
C ASN A 42 0.59 -10.83 -8.45
N SER A 43 1.41 -10.13 -9.23
CA SER A 43 2.87 -10.32 -9.22
C SER A 43 3.65 -9.05 -9.55
N GLN A 44 4.88 -9.01 -9.03
CA GLN A 44 5.85 -7.94 -9.28
C GLN A 44 7.10 -8.52 -9.94
N THR A 45 7.56 -7.92 -11.04
CA THR A 45 8.80 -8.34 -11.72
C THR A 45 10.05 -7.73 -11.09
N ALA A 46 9.90 -6.61 -10.37
CA ALA A 46 10.97 -5.85 -9.74
C ALA A 46 10.58 -5.43 -8.31
N GLY A 47 9.95 -6.34 -7.55
CA GLY A 47 9.58 -6.12 -6.16
C GLY A 47 10.80 -5.89 -5.27
N ARG A 48 10.74 -4.89 -4.39
CA ARG A 48 11.85 -4.49 -3.52
C ARG A 48 11.40 -4.35 -2.07
N GLY A 49 12.24 -4.82 -1.16
CA GLY A 49 12.16 -4.62 0.28
C GLY A 49 13.20 -3.62 0.78
N LYS A 50 13.41 -3.61 2.09
CA LYS A 50 14.40 -2.73 2.75
C LYS A 50 15.82 -3.05 2.28
N ASP A 51 16.65 -2.02 2.20
CA ASP A 51 18.08 -2.10 1.86
C ASP A 51 18.34 -2.80 0.51
N GLY A 52 17.43 -2.64 -0.45
CA GLY A 52 17.58 -3.17 -1.81
C GLY A 52 17.34 -4.67 -1.95
N LYS A 53 16.87 -5.35 -0.90
CA LYS A 53 16.53 -6.78 -0.97
C LYS A 53 15.39 -7.02 -1.96
N THR A 54 15.48 -8.11 -2.71
CA THR A 54 14.39 -8.54 -3.60
C THR A 54 13.18 -8.99 -2.79
N TRP A 55 11.99 -8.54 -3.20
CA TRP A 55 10.70 -9.01 -2.66
C TRP A 55 9.99 -9.91 -3.67
N TYR A 56 10.10 -11.23 -3.47
CA TYR A 56 9.49 -12.22 -4.34
C TYR A 56 7.97 -12.11 -4.32
N SER A 57 7.39 -11.86 -5.49
CA SER A 57 5.96 -11.57 -5.63
C SER A 57 5.31 -12.57 -6.57
N ILE A 58 5.04 -13.77 -6.06
CA ILE A 58 4.51 -14.90 -6.82
C ILE A 58 2.98 -14.79 -6.93
N PRO A 59 2.39 -14.94 -8.13
CA PRO A 59 0.95 -14.96 -8.31
C PRO A 59 0.24 -15.89 -7.33
N ASN A 60 -0.83 -15.40 -6.69
CA ASN A 60 -1.69 -16.17 -5.77
C ASN A 60 -0.97 -16.73 -4.53
N LYS A 61 0.23 -16.24 -4.19
CA LYS A 61 0.98 -16.63 -2.98
C LYS A 61 1.16 -15.49 -1.98
N GLY A 62 0.68 -14.30 -2.30
CA GLY A 62 0.72 -13.15 -1.42
C GLY A 62 -0.22 -12.05 -1.87
N ILE A 63 -0.30 -11.01 -1.04
CA ILE A 63 -1.04 -9.78 -1.33
C ILE A 63 -0.01 -8.68 -1.52
N TYR A 64 0.08 -8.14 -2.72
CA TYR A 64 1.06 -7.10 -3.08
C TYR A 64 0.32 -5.82 -3.38
N PHE A 65 0.45 -4.82 -2.51
CA PHE A 65 -0.22 -3.54 -2.67
C PHE A 65 0.58 -2.39 -2.08
N SER A 66 0.21 -1.17 -2.47
CA SER A 66 0.74 0.09 -1.94
C SER A 66 -0.39 1.10 -1.81
N VAL A 67 -0.34 1.94 -0.77
CA VAL A 67 -1.39 2.92 -0.45
C VAL A 67 -0.79 4.32 -0.48
N ILE A 68 -1.47 5.25 -1.15
CA ILE A 68 -1.08 6.67 -1.16
C ILE A 68 -1.59 7.36 0.10
N LEU A 69 -0.69 7.79 0.95
CA LEU A 69 -1.01 8.54 2.17
C LEU A 69 -0.61 10.01 2.03
N ARG A 70 -1.49 10.92 2.46
CA ARG A 70 -1.24 12.37 2.50
C ARG A 70 -1.48 12.89 3.93
N PRO A 71 -0.63 12.50 4.90
CA PRO A 71 -0.83 12.86 6.30
C PRO A 71 -0.70 14.36 6.51
N GLU A 72 -1.21 14.86 7.64
CA GLU A 72 -1.06 16.26 8.00
C GLU A 72 0.42 16.64 8.19
N LYS A 73 0.74 17.93 8.00
CA LYS A 73 2.13 18.43 8.02
C LYS A 73 2.89 18.08 9.31
N ASN A 74 2.19 17.98 10.43
CA ASN A 74 2.78 17.70 11.74
C ASN A 74 2.64 16.22 12.17
N PHE A 75 2.12 15.36 11.29
CA PHE A 75 2.00 13.94 11.60
C PHE A 75 3.41 13.30 11.64
N PRO A 76 3.76 12.59 12.72
CA PRO A 76 5.07 11.98 12.86
C PRO A 76 5.17 10.75 11.95
N LEU A 77 5.77 10.92 10.76
CA LEU A 77 5.87 9.88 9.71
C LEU A 77 6.53 8.57 10.18
N CYS A 78 7.36 8.63 11.23
CA CYS A 78 7.98 7.45 11.85
C CYS A 78 6.95 6.46 12.44
N TRP A 79 5.70 6.88 12.66
CA TRP A 79 4.63 5.99 13.12
C TRP A 79 3.99 5.18 11.99
N LEU A 80 4.15 5.58 10.72
CA LEU A 80 3.50 4.89 9.60
C LEU A 80 3.86 3.40 9.50
N PRO A 81 5.13 2.97 9.69
CA PRO A 81 5.45 1.54 9.71
C PRO A 81 4.76 0.79 10.85
N HIS A 82 4.61 1.40 12.04
CA HIS A 82 3.93 0.78 13.17
C HIS A 82 2.44 0.61 12.91
N ILE A 83 1.79 1.66 12.41
CA ILE A 83 0.37 1.64 12.04
C ILE A 83 0.15 0.58 10.95
N SER A 84 0.98 0.56 9.92
CA SER A 84 0.90 -0.45 8.85
C SER A 84 1.05 -1.87 9.39
N GLY A 85 1.96 -2.11 10.34
CA GLY A 85 2.15 -3.42 10.95
C GLY A 85 0.93 -3.85 11.76
N ILE A 86 0.42 -2.97 12.63
CA ILE A 86 -0.77 -3.23 13.46
C ILE A 86 -1.99 -3.51 12.58
N SER A 87 -2.25 -2.69 11.57
CA SER A 87 -3.39 -2.89 10.66
C SER A 87 -3.35 -4.25 9.96
N VAL A 88 -2.17 -4.72 9.55
CA VAL A 88 -2.03 -6.05 8.95
C VAL A 88 -2.27 -7.15 9.99
N CYS A 89 -1.72 -7.01 11.19
CA CYS A 89 -1.96 -7.97 12.28
C CYS A 89 -3.46 -8.07 12.62
N GLU A 90 -4.12 -6.94 12.84
CA GLU A 90 -5.56 -6.88 13.12
C GLU A 90 -6.37 -7.50 11.98
N SER A 91 -6.06 -7.17 10.73
CA SER A 91 -6.75 -7.75 9.56
C SER A 91 -6.63 -9.26 9.50
N VAL A 92 -5.45 -9.81 9.80
CA VAL A 92 -5.24 -11.28 9.81
C VAL A 92 -5.97 -11.93 10.98
N ILE A 93 -5.94 -11.32 12.16
CA ILE A 93 -6.68 -11.79 13.34
C ILE A 93 -8.17 -11.88 13.03
N GLU A 94 -8.74 -10.80 12.49
CA GLU A 94 -10.17 -10.72 12.14
C GLU A 94 -10.55 -11.72 11.03
N LEU A 95 -9.83 -11.73 9.91
CA LEU A 95 -10.16 -12.57 8.75
C LEU A 95 -10.09 -14.07 9.06
N PHE A 96 -9.21 -14.46 9.96
CA PHE A 96 -8.99 -15.87 10.31
C PHE A 96 -9.58 -16.24 11.67
N ASN A 97 -10.33 -15.34 12.33
CA ASN A 97 -10.88 -15.51 13.68
C ASN A 97 -9.85 -16.06 14.67
N LEU A 98 -8.67 -15.44 14.69
CA LEU A 98 -7.61 -15.80 15.63
C LEU A 98 -7.87 -15.06 16.94
N PHE A 99 -8.07 -15.81 18.02
CA PHE A 99 -8.38 -15.31 19.39
C PHE A 99 -9.77 -14.71 19.58
#